data_AF-A0AA88JGN1-F1
#
_entry.id   AF-A0AA88JGN1-F1
#
_cell.length_a   1.000
_cell.length_b   1.000
_cell.length_c   1.000
_cell.angle_alpha   90.00
_cell.angle_beta   90.00
_cell.angle_gamma   90.00
#
_symmetry.space_group_name_H-M   'P 1'
#
loop_
_entity.id
_entity.type
_entity.pdbx_description
1 polymer ?
#
loop_
_entity_poly.entity_id
_entity_poly.type
_entity_poly.pdbx_seq_one_letter_code
_entity_poly.pdbx_strand_id
1 'polypeptide(L)'
;MDLFDPSTPLPPWFSEEDLSVYASLYEKSGFRFALQVPYRTLTVDIGIVNPKVTAPALLIMGEKDYVLKFPGMEDYIRTGVVKNFVPDLDITFLAEGSHFVHEQFPEQINHLIITFLAKHI
;
A
#
# COMPACT_ATOMS: atom_id res chain seq x y z
N MET A 1 10.19 20.60 4.11
CA MET A 1 11.32 20.13 3.30
C MET A 1 10.76 19.85 1.93
N ASP A 2 11.23 20.57 0.93
CA ASP A 2 10.98 20.14 -0.45
C ASP A 2 11.91 18.95 -0.68
N LEU A 3 11.33 17.75 -0.70
CA LEU A 3 12.08 16.49 -0.88
C LEU A 3 12.40 16.24 -2.37
N PHE A 4 11.95 17.14 -3.25
CA PHE A 4 12.12 17.04 -4.68
C PHE A 4 13.45 17.64 -5.11
N ASP A 5 14.31 16.81 -5.69
CA ASP A 5 15.50 17.24 -6.42
C ASP A 5 15.23 17.04 -7.92
N PRO A 6 15.15 18.11 -8.74
CA PRO A 6 14.85 18.02 -10.16
C PRO A 6 15.94 17.29 -10.96
N SER A 7 17.12 17.04 -10.37
CA SER A 7 18.16 16.22 -10.98
C SER A 7 17.96 14.71 -10.75
N THR A 8 17.05 14.31 -9.85
CA THR A 8 16.74 12.90 -9.61
C THR A 8 15.86 12.36 -10.74
N PRO A 9 16.35 11.37 -11.52
CA PRO A 9 15.53 10.78 -12.57
C PRO A 9 14.37 9.98 -12.00
N LEU A 10 13.34 9.76 -12.82
CA LEU A 10 12.28 8.81 -12.48
C LEU A 10 12.85 7.41 -12.27
N PRO A 11 12.25 6.60 -11.37
CA PRO A 11 12.68 5.24 -11.19
C PRO A 11 12.44 4.43 -12.46
N PRO A 12 13.23 3.37 -12.72
CA PRO A 12 13.21 2.65 -14.00
C PRO A 12 11.88 1.94 -14.32
N TRP A 13 11.00 1.79 -13.32
CA TRP A 13 9.67 1.17 -13.43
C TRP A 13 8.54 2.20 -13.62
N PHE A 14 8.85 3.50 -13.69
CA PHE A 14 7.87 4.57 -13.80
C PHE A 14 8.29 5.56 -14.90
N SER A 15 7.49 5.64 -15.97
CA SER A 15 7.82 6.46 -17.14
C SER A 15 7.33 7.90 -17.02
N GLU A 16 7.84 8.77 -17.90
CA GLU A 16 7.31 10.14 -18.06
C GLU A 16 5.84 10.16 -18.50
N GLU A 17 5.42 9.14 -19.26
CA GLU A 17 4.02 8.99 -19.66
C GLU A 17 3.14 8.66 -18.46
N ASP A 18 3.57 7.73 -17.60
CA ASP A 18 2.86 7.40 -16.35
C ASP A 18 2.73 8.63 -15.47
N LEU A 19 3.83 9.36 -15.26
CA LEU A 19 3.83 10.60 -14.49
C LEU A 19 2.85 11.63 -15.06
N SER A 20 2.85 11.82 -16.39
CA SER A 20 1.95 12.76 -17.07
C SER A 20 0.48 12.40 -16.87
N VAL A 21 0.15 11.10 -16.89
CA VAL A 21 -1.21 10.62 -16.58
C VAL A 21 -1.60 11.01 -15.15
N TYR A 22 -0.78 10.69 -14.14
CA TYR A 22 -1.09 11.07 -12.76
C TYR A 22 -1.19 12.59 -12.59
N ALA A 23 -0.26 13.35 -13.17
CA ALA A 23 -0.23 14.81 -13.10
C ALA A 23 -1.51 15.41 -13.67
N SER A 24 -1.91 15.04 -14.89
CA SER A 24 -3.11 15.56 -15.54
C SER A 24 -4.41 15.23 -14.77
N LEU A 25 -4.49 14.05 -14.15
CA LEU A 25 -5.63 13.68 -13.31
C LEU A 25 -5.70 14.55 -12.06
N TYR A 26 -4.57 14.79 -11.39
CA TYR A 26 -4.52 15.64 -10.19
C TYR A 26 -4.65 17.14 -10.50
N GLU A 27 -4.19 17.63 -11.66
CA GLU A 27 -4.47 19.00 -12.10
C GLU A 27 -5.97 19.24 -12.26
N LYS A 28 -6.69 18.23 -12.77
CA LYS A 28 -8.15 18.29 -12.92
C LYS A 28 -8.89 18.15 -11.59
N SER A 29 -8.51 17.20 -10.74
CA SER A 29 -9.25 16.91 -9.50
C SER A 29 -8.82 17.74 -8.28
N GLY A 30 -7.60 18.28 -8.31
CA GLY A 30 -6.87 18.69 -7.11
C GLY A 30 -6.65 17.53 -6.13
N PHE A 31 -6.06 17.85 -4.96
CA PHE A 31 -5.73 16.87 -3.92
C PHE A 31 -6.76 16.78 -2.79
N ARG A 32 -7.87 17.54 -2.85
CA ARG A 32 -8.80 17.65 -1.72
C ARG A 32 -9.37 16.29 -1.28
N PHE A 33 -9.74 15.45 -2.24
CA PHE A 33 -10.30 14.12 -1.97
C PHE A 33 -9.24 13.09 -1.59
N ALA A 34 -8.08 13.08 -2.26
CA ALA A 34 -6.96 12.20 -1.88
C ALA A 34 -6.48 12.46 -0.44
N LEU A 35 -6.54 13.71 0.03
CA LEU A 35 -6.25 14.07 1.41
C LEU A 35 -7.41 13.81 2.38
N GLN A 36 -8.61 13.46 1.89
CA GLN A 36 -9.77 13.25 2.76
C GLN A 36 -9.63 11.96 3.56
N VAL A 37 -9.36 10.84 2.88
CA VAL A 37 -9.24 9.51 3.49
C VAL A 37 -7.82 8.97 3.22
N PRO A 38 -7.09 8.51 4.25
CA PRO A 38 -7.50 8.51 5.65
C PRO A 38 -7.28 9.88 6.32
N TYR A 39 -6.41 10.75 5.81
CA TYR A 39 -5.76 11.81 6.60
C TYR A 39 -6.69 12.78 7.34
N ARG A 40 -7.69 13.37 6.67
CA ARG A 40 -8.62 14.34 7.32
C ARG A 40 -9.74 13.67 8.10
N THR A 41 -9.95 12.37 7.93
CA THR A 41 -10.99 11.61 8.61
C THR A 41 -10.44 10.58 9.59
N LEU A 42 -9.14 10.59 9.88
CA LEU A 42 -8.48 9.66 10.80
C LEU A 42 -9.14 9.63 12.19
N THR A 43 -9.66 10.78 12.64
CA THR A 43 -10.31 10.93 13.96
C THR A 43 -11.82 10.75 13.91
N VAL A 44 -12.41 10.47 12.74
CA VAL A 44 -13.85 10.26 12.62
C VAL A 44 -14.18 8.88 13.16
N ASP A 45 -14.95 8.84 14.24
CA ASP A 45 -15.51 7.59 14.74
C ASP A 45 -16.56 7.06 13.77
N ILE A 46 -16.36 5.83 13.31
CA ILE A 46 -17.26 5.11 12.40
C ILE A 46 -18.15 4.10 13.14
N GLY A 47 -18.12 4.07 14.48
CA GLY A 47 -18.99 3.25 15.32
C GLY A 47 -18.65 1.75 15.34
N ILE A 48 -17.45 1.36 14.87
CA ILE A 48 -17.01 -0.04 14.83
C ILE A 48 -16.21 -0.37 16.10
N VAL A 49 -16.82 -1.14 16.99
CA VAL A 49 -16.24 -1.43 18.32
C VAL A 49 -15.26 -2.62 18.29
N ASN A 50 -15.54 -3.65 17.48
CA ASN A 50 -14.72 -4.86 17.37
C ASN A 50 -14.57 -5.26 15.90
N PRO A 51 -13.73 -4.55 15.12
CA PRO A 51 -13.56 -4.85 13.70
C PRO A 51 -13.00 -6.26 13.52
N LYS A 52 -13.64 -7.06 12.67
CA LYS A 52 -13.17 -8.38 12.23
C LYS A 52 -13.36 -8.49 10.73
N VAL A 53 -12.29 -8.74 10.01
CA VAL A 53 -12.34 -9.11 8.60
C VAL A 53 -12.27 -10.63 8.53
N THR A 54 -13.36 -11.26 8.12
CA THR A 54 -13.49 -12.73 8.05
C THR A 54 -13.22 -13.30 6.66
N ALA A 55 -13.14 -12.45 5.64
CA ALA A 55 -12.73 -12.86 4.31
C ALA A 55 -11.24 -13.27 4.33
N PRO A 56 -10.84 -14.29 3.53
CA PRO A 56 -9.44 -14.55 3.26
C PRO A 56 -8.78 -13.30 2.70
N ALA A 57 -7.60 -12.97 3.19
CA ALA A 57 -6.87 -11.77 2.80
C ALA A 57 -5.41 -12.07 2.49
N LEU A 58 -4.86 -11.32 1.53
CA LEU A 58 -3.43 -11.30 1.22
C LEU A 58 -2.90 -9.87 1.41
N LEU A 59 -1.92 -9.71 2.30
CA LEU A 59 -1.14 -8.49 2.43
C LEU A 59 0.23 -8.70 1.77
N ILE A 60 0.50 -7.93 0.71
CA ILE A 60 1.81 -7.91 0.06
C ILE A 60 2.49 -6.59 0.40
N MET A 61 3.70 -6.65 0.98
CA MET A 61 4.44 -5.46 1.39
C MET A 61 5.87 -5.46 0.85
N GLY A 62 6.37 -4.29 0.51
CA GLY A 62 7.78 -4.07 0.30
C GLY A 62 8.52 -3.89 1.62
N GLU A 63 9.68 -4.52 1.80
CA GLU A 63 10.51 -4.36 3.01
C GLU A 63 11.10 -2.95 3.16
N LYS A 64 11.15 -2.18 2.07
CA LYS A 64 11.61 -0.78 2.06
C LYS A 64 10.46 0.22 2.11
N ASP A 65 9.22 -0.23 2.31
CA ASP A 65 8.07 0.66 2.48
C ASP A 65 8.24 1.51 3.76
N TYR A 66 8.09 2.82 3.63
CA TYR A 66 8.17 3.74 4.75
C TYR A 66 7.05 3.51 5.79
N VAL A 67 5.96 2.83 5.41
CA VAL A 67 4.87 2.48 6.33
C VAL A 67 5.40 1.65 7.52
N LEU A 68 6.38 0.78 7.29
CA LEU A 68 7.00 -0.02 8.35
C LEU A 68 7.77 0.85 9.36
N LYS A 69 8.19 2.06 8.97
CA LYS A 69 8.91 3.00 9.85
C LYS A 69 7.99 3.77 10.78
N PHE A 70 6.66 3.69 10.62
CA PHE A 70 5.75 4.28 11.60
C PHE A 70 5.86 3.51 12.93
N PRO A 71 5.87 4.21 14.07
CA PRO A 71 6.00 3.57 15.38
C PRO A 71 5.01 2.42 15.58
N GLY A 72 5.54 1.22 15.83
CA GLY A 72 4.76 0.00 16.11
C GLY A 72 4.17 -0.70 14.88
N MET A 73 4.26 -0.14 13.67
CA MET A 73 3.65 -0.74 12.48
C MET A 73 4.37 -2.01 12.05
N GLU A 74 5.70 -2.00 12.00
CA GLU A 74 6.48 -3.18 11.64
C GLU A 74 6.20 -4.35 12.59
N ASP A 75 6.26 -4.11 13.90
CA ASP A 75 5.93 -5.13 14.91
C ASP A 75 4.49 -5.62 14.75
N TYR A 76 3.52 -4.72 14.55
CA TYR A 76 2.11 -5.06 14.39
C TYR A 76 1.86 -6.06 13.24
N ILE A 77 2.57 -5.89 12.12
CA ILE A 77 2.48 -6.79 10.97
C ILE A 77 3.32 -8.05 11.19
N ARG A 78 4.61 -7.92 11.49
CA ARG A 78 5.57 -9.05 11.51
C ARG A 78 5.32 -10.04 12.64
N THR A 79 4.89 -9.56 13.81
CA THR A 79 4.54 -10.44 14.94
C THR A 79 3.16 -11.08 14.79
N GLY A 80 2.40 -10.69 13.75
CA GLY A 80 1.08 -11.23 13.47
C GLY A 80 -0.04 -10.66 14.33
N VAL A 81 0.19 -9.58 15.10
CA VAL A 81 -0.88 -8.90 15.87
C VAL A 81 -2.03 -8.46 14.96
N VAL A 82 -1.75 -8.07 13.72
CA VAL A 82 -2.75 -7.80 12.68
C VAL A 82 -3.76 -8.94 12.47
N LYS A 83 -3.34 -10.20 12.69
CA LYS A 83 -4.21 -11.38 12.54
C LYS A 83 -5.29 -11.49 13.62
N ASN A 84 -5.18 -10.73 14.72
CA ASN A 84 -6.27 -10.62 15.69
C ASN A 84 -7.53 -10.02 15.03
N PHE A 85 -7.35 -9.09 14.08
CA PHE A 85 -8.42 -8.44 13.34
C PHE A 85 -8.72 -9.12 12.00
N VAL A 86 -7.71 -9.74 11.37
CA VAL A 86 -7.83 -10.47 10.10
C VAL A 86 -7.30 -11.91 10.26
N PRO A 87 -8.08 -12.84 10.81
CA PRO A 87 -7.58 -14.17 11.17
C PRO A 87 -7.03 -14.99 9.99
N ASP A 88 -7.66 -14.88 8.82
CA ASP A 88 -7.27 -15.58 7.60
C ASP A 88 -6.44 -14.67 6.69
N LEU A 89 -5.30 -14.20 7.22
CA LEU A 89 -4.38 -13.31 6.54
C LEU A 89 -3.07 -14.02 6.16
N ASP A 90 -2.80 -14.09 4.86
CA ASP A 90 -1.49 -14.40 4.32
C ASP A 90 -0.68 -13.10 4.17
N ILE A 91 0.61 -13.12 4.53
CA ILE A 91 1.50 -11.96 4.47
C ILE A 91 2.72 -12.33 3.65
N THR A 92 3.05 -11.52 2.64
CA THR A 92 4.23 -11.70 1.78
C THR A 92 5.07 -10.43 1.79
N PHE A 93 6.38 -10.57 1.97
CA PHE A 93 7.34 -9.47 1.94
C PHE A 93 8.25 -9.56 0.73
N LEU A 94 8.47 -8.42 0.04
CA LEU A 94 9.41 -8.29 -1.06
C LEU A 94 10.61 -7.46 -0.58
N ALA A 95 11.80 -8.08 -0.50
CA ALA A 95 13.02 -7.49 0.05
C ALA A 95 13.39 -6.12 -0.57
N GLU A 96 13.20 -5.99 -1.87
CA GLU A 96 13.51 -4.77 -2.62
C GLU A 96 12.29 -3.89 -2.89
N GLY A 97 11.11 -4.31 -2.42
CA GLY A 97 9.85 -3.59 -2.57
C GLY A 97 9.82 -2.30 -1.78
N SER A 98 9.39 -1.22 -2.42
CA SER A 98 9.06 0.05 -1.80
C SER A 98 7.55 0.20 -1.60
N HIS A 99 7.05 1.43 -1.42
CA HIS A 99 5.63 1.71 -1.21
C HIS A 99 4.76 1.35 -2.41
N PHE A 100 5.24 1.60 -3.64
CA PHE A 100 4.53 1.30 -4.89
C PHE A 100 4.93 -0.08 -5.43
N VAL A 101 4.93 -1.10 -4.57
CA VAL A 101 5.46 -2.45 -4.90
C VAL A 101 4.80 -3.09 -6.12
N HIS A 102 3.54 -2.76 -6.40
CA HIS A 102 2.77 -3.24 -7.54
C HIS A 102 3.19 -2.63 -8.87
N GLU A 103 3.63 -1.36 -8.86
CA GLU A 103 4.23 -0.73 -10.04
C GLU A 103 5.70 -1.17 -10.20
N GLN A 104 6.41 -1.37 -9.09
CA GLN A 104 7.82 -1.78 -9.10
C GLN A 104 8.03 -3.23 -9.57
N PHE A 105 7.16 -4.15 -9.18
CA PHE A 105 7.28 -5.59 -9.48
C PHE A 105 5.96 -6.18 -10.02
N PRO A 106 5.43 -5.68 -11.15
CA PRO A 106 4.08 -6.00 -11.61
C PRO A 106 3.88 -7.50 -11.87
N GLU A 107 4.85 -8.18 -12.49
CA GLU A 107 4.74 -9.62 -12.77
C GLU A 107 4.70 -10.46 -11.49
N GLN A 108 5.58 -10.16 -10.52
CA GLN A 108 5.63 -10.87 -9.25
C GLN A 108 4.35 -10.66 -8.44
N ILE A 109 3.85 -9.42 -8.38
CA ILE A 109 2.61 -9.09 -7.68
C ILE A 109 1.40 -9.76 -8.35
N ASN A 110 1.31 -9.72 -9.68
CA ASN A 110 0.25 -10.41 -10.41
C ASN A 110 0.27 -11.92 -10.15
N HIS A 111 1.45 -12.55 -10.14
CA HIS A 111 1.58 -13.97 -9.82
C HIS A 111 1.09 -14.31 -8.40
N LEU A 112 1.44 -13.49 -7.40
CA LEU A 112 0.98 -13.66 -6.01
C LEU A 112 -0.54 -13.54 -5.90
N ILE A 113 -1.13 -12.53 -6.56
CA ILE A 113 -2.58 -12.32 -6.56
C ILE A 113 -3.30 -13.50 -7.22
N ILE A 114 -2.87 -13.93 -8.41
CA ILE A 114 -3.49 -15.05 -9.13
C ILE A 114 -3.38 -16.34 -8.32
N THR A 115 -2.22 -16.60 -7.70
CA THR A 115 -2.00 -17.78 -6.85
C THR A 115 -2.91 -17.78 -5.64
N PHE A 116 -3.05 -16.63 -4.97
CA PHE A 116 -3.97 -16.48 -3.85
C PHE A 116 -5.42 -16.71 -4.26
N LEU A 117 -5.87 -16.10 -5.36
CA LEU A 117 -7.23 -16.32 -5.86
C LEU A 117 -7.48 -17.79 -6.19
N ALA A 118 -6.55 -18.46 -6.87
CA ALA A 118 -6.67 -19.88 -7.22
C ALA A 118 -6.76 -20.82 -6.00
N LYS A 119 -6.21 -20.44 -4.85
CA LYS A 119 -6.31 -21.19 -3.58
C LYS A 119 -7.70 -21.07 -2.94
N HIS A 120 -8.45 -20.02 -3.26
CA HIS A 120 -9.71 -19.66 -2.60
C HIS A 120 -10.93 -19.69 -3.56
N ILE A 121 -10.76 -20.20 -4.78
CA ILE A 121 -11.83 -20.54 -5.73
C ILE A 121 -12.27 -21.99 -5.53
#